data_AF-A0A3D1APA5-F1
#
_entry.id   AF-A0A3D1APA5-F1
#
_cell.length_a   1.000
_cell.length_b   1.000
_cell.length_c   1.000
_cell.angle_alpha   90.00
_cell.angle_beta   90.00
_cell.angle_gamma   90.00
#
_symmetry.space_group_name_H-M   'P 1'
#
loop_
_entity.id
_entity.type
_entity.pdbx_description
1 polymer ?
#
loop_
_entity_poly.entity_id
_entity_poly.type
_entity_poly.pdbx_seq_one_letter_code
_entity_poly.pdbx_strand_id
1 'polypeptide(L)'
;RSPVPIGTVPIYEALSRVRRVEDLNKNVMLEVIEEQAEQGVDYMTIHAGVLVQHVPLAAKRVTGIVSRGGAILAEWMVKNHKQNLLYECFEDICRIFQKHDVSFSLGDGLRPGSLADASDAAQFAELKTLGELTRVAWRHDVQVMIEGPGHIPMDQIQMQVEKENEMCHEAPFYTLGPLVTDIAPGYD
;
A
#
# COMPACT_ATOMS: atom_id res chain seq x y z
N ARG A 1 -4.31 -21.51 -14.87
CA ARG A 1 -3.20 -21.97 -14.00
C ARG A 1 -1.97 -21.18 -14.39
N SER A 2 -1.38 -20.45 -13.45
CA SER A 2 -0.16 -19.66 -13.66
C SER A 2 1.04 -20.47 -13.17
N PRO A 3 2.17 -20.52 -13.90
CA PRO A 3 3.43 -21.06 -13.40
C PRO A 3 4.26 -20.03 -12.63
N VAL A 4 3.78 -18.79 -12.52
CA VAL A 4 4.44 -17.68 -11.83
C VAL A 4 3.55 -17.14 -10.70
N PRO A 5 4.13 -16.47 -9.70
CA PRO A 5 3.37 -15.86 -8.61
C PRO A 5 2.28 -14.92 -9.11
N ILE A 6 1.14 -14.93 -8.43
CA ILE A 6 -0.02 -14.08 -8.67
C ILE A 6 -0.19 -13.13 -7.49
N GLY A 7 -0.18 -11.84 -7.78
CA GLY A 7 -0.49 -10.77 -6.84
C GLY A 7 -1.93 -10.27 -6.97
N THR A 8 -2.51 -9.84 -5.85
CA THR A 8 -3.82 -9.15 -5.85
C THR A 8 -3.80 -7.89 -4.98
N VAL A 9 -4.87 -7.11 -5.08
CA VAL A 9 -5.15 -5.99 -4.16
C VAL A 9 -6.53 -6.25 -3.54
N PRO A 10 -6.62 -6.92 -2.37
CA PRO A 10 -7.88 -7.44 -1.82
C PRO A 10 -9.00 -6.39 -1.64
N ILE A 11 -8.64 -5.13 -1.37
CA ILE A 11 -9.60 -4.02 -1.21
C ILE A 11 -10.49 -3.81 -2.45
N TYR A 12 -10.04 -4.17 -3.64
CA TYR A 12 -10.83 -4.02 -4.86
C TYR A 12 -12.02 -4.98 -4.90
N GLU A 13 -11.80 -6.22 -4.48
CA GLU A 13 -12.88 -7.20 -4.38
C GLU A 13 -13.78 -6.90 -3.19
N ALA A 14 -13.20 -6.56 -2.03
CA ALA A 14 -14.00 -6.18 -0.86
C ALA A 14 -14.93 -5.00 -1.16
N LEU A 15 -14.46 -4.01 -1.93
CA LEU A 15 -15.30 -2.88 -2.36
C LEU A 15 -16.46 -3.36 -3.25
N SER A 16 -16.27 -4.40 -4.07
CA SER A 16 -17.35 -4.97 -4.89
C SER A 16 -18.41 -5.73 -4.08
N ARG A 17 -18.08 -6.16 -2.85
CA ARG A 17 -18.99 -6.86 -1.94
C ARG A 17 -19.86 -5.91 -1.10
N VAL A 18 -19.62 -4.61 -1.16
CA VAL A 18 -20.38 -3.59 -0.43
C VAL A 18 -21.01 -2.57 -1.37
N ARG A 19 -22.05 -1.87 -0.90
CA ARG A 19 -22.75 -0.87 -1.74
C ARG A 19 -22.05 0.48 -1.77
N ARG A 20 -21.46 0.87 -0.64
CA ARG A 20 -20.77 2.16 -0.49
C ARG A 20 -19.43 1.91 0.18
N VAL A 21 -18.48 2.81 -0.08
CA VAL A 21 -17.14 2.74 0.53
C VAL A 21 -17.26 2.63 2.04
N GLU A 22 -18.07 3.48 2.68
CA GLU A 22 -18.22 3.51 4.14
C GLU A 22 -18.75 2.20 4.77
N ASP A 23 -19.34 1.31 3.97
CA ASP A 23 -19.87 0.01 4.43
C ASP A 23 -18.76 -1.07 4.50
N LEU A 24 -17.56 -0.80 3.95
CA LEU A 24 -16.39 -1.64 4.17
C LEU A 24 -16.11 -1.77 5.66
N ASN A 25 -15.78 -2.98 6.09
CA ASN A 25 -15.47 -3.28 7.48
C ASN A 25 -14.47 -4.43 7.58
N LYS A 26 -13.94 -4.62 8.79
CA LYS A 26 -12.94 -5.64 9.12
C LYS A 26 -13.35 -7.04 8.64
N ASN A 27 -14.61 -7.44 8.83
CA ASN A 27 -15.04 -8.80 8.52
C ASN A 27 -14.99 -9.06 7.01
N VAL A 28 -15.54 -8.14 6.21
CA VAL A 28 -15.50 -8.26 4.74
C VAL A 28 -14.05 -8.29 4.23
N MET A 29 -13.17 -7.48 4.81
CA MET A 29 -11.76 -7.47 4.41
C MET A 29 -11.04 -8.78 4.75
N LEU A 30 -11.18 -9.27 5.98
CA LEU A 30 -10.52 -10.52 6.39
C LEU A 30 -11.09 -11.73 5.64
N GLU A 31 -12.40 -11.74 5.35
CA GLU A 31 -13.04 -12.78 4.54
C GLU A 31 -12.45 -12.82 3.12
N VAL A 32 -12.38 -11.68 2.44
CA VAL A 32 -11.77 -11.59 1.09
C VAL A 32 -10.30 -12.02 1.11
N ILE A 33 -9.55 -11.58 2.12
CA ILE A 33 -8.13 -11.94 2.26
C ILE A 33 -7.97 -13.46 2.46
N GLU A 34 -8.73 -14.07 3.36
CA GLU A 34 -8.68 -15.52 3.59
C GLU A 34 -9.09 -16.30 2.32
N GLU A 35 -10.18 -15.90 1.66
CA GLU A 35 -10.64 -16.57 0.44
C GLU A 35 -9.61 -16.52 -0.69
N GLN A 36 -8.95 -15.36 -0.89
CA GLN A 36 -7.91 -15.24 -1.91
C GLN A 36 -6.66 -16.06 -1.54
N ALA A 37 -6.32 -16.14 -0.25
CA ALA A 37 -5.23 -17.00 0.22
C ALA A 37 -5.54 -18.49 -0.03
N GLU A 38 -6.78 -18.94 0.24
CA GLU A 38 -7.24 -20.30 -0.07
C GLU A 38 -7.23 -20.63 -1.56
N GLN A 39 -7.39 -19.61 -2.42
CA GLN A 39 -7.27 -19.75 -3.88
C GLN A 39 -5.82 -19.87 -4.37
N GLY A 40 -4.83 -19.62 -3.50
CA GLY A 40 -3.41 -19.69 -3.81
C GLY A 40 -2.83 -18.40 -4.41
N VAL A 41 -3.33 -17.23 -3.98
CA VAL A 41 -2.66 -15.95 -4.25
C VAL A 41 -1.36 -15.90 -3.46
N ASP A 42 -0.24 -15.59 -4.13
CA ASP A 42 1.10 -15.68 -3.55
C ASP A 42 1.49 -14.42 -2.75
N TYR A 43 1.00 -13.25 -3.16
CA TYR A 43 1.21 -12.00 -2.42
C TYR A 43 0.04 -11.05 -2.56
N MET A 44 -0.15 -10.18 -1.58
CA MET A 44 -1.25 -9.21 -1.60
C MET A 44 -0.74 -7.81 -1.30
N THR A 45 -1.14 -6.85 -2.14
CA THR A 45 -0.94 -5.43 -1.89
C THR A 45 -1.91 -4.94 -0.81
N ILE A 46 -1.38 -4.66 0.38
CA ILE A 46 -2.13 -4.19 1.55
C ILE A 46 -1.72 -2.75 1.87
N HIS A 47 -2.65 -1.82 1.68
CA HIS A 47 -2.44 -0.38 1.89
C HIS A 47 -2.63 0.00 3.37
N ALA A 48 -1.94 -0.68 4.29
CA ALA A 48 -2.05 -0.45 5.72
C ALA A 48 -1.25 0.78 6.22
N GLY A 49 -0.36 1.35 5.38
CA GLY A 49 0.42 2.55 5.70
C GLY A 49 -0.32 3.88 5.54
N VAL A 50 -1.48 3.88 4.88
CA VAL A 50 -2.32 5.09 4.72
C VAL A 50 -3.03 5.36 6.05
N LEU A 51 -2.48 6.22 6.90
CA LEU A 51 -3.09 6.56 8.18
C LEU A 51 -3.94 7.84 8.08
N VAL A 52 -4.93 7.99 8.95
CA VAL A 52 -5.84 9.14 8.94
C VAL A 52 -5.11 10.48 9.04
N GLN A 53 -4.01 10.53 9.81
CA GLN A 53 -3.17 11.71 9.96
C GLN A 53 -2.29 12.01 8.73
N HIS A 54 -2.13 11.06 7.80
CA HIS A 54 -1.37 11.27 6.56
C HIS A 54 -2.23 11.92 5.47
N VAL A 55 -3.56 11.68 5.48
CA VAL A 55 -4.49 12.19 4.45
C VAL A 55 -4.38 13.71 4.25
N PRO A 56 -4.34 14.56 5.30
CA PRO A 56 -4.19 16.00 5.13
C PRO A 56 -2.85 16.43 4.52
N LEU A 57 -1.80 15.61 4.61
CA LEU A 57 -0.49 15.92 4.02
C LEU A 57 -0.56 15.93 2.49
N ALA A 58 -1.44 15.11 1.91
CA ALA A 58 -1.68 15.06 0.46
C ALA A 58 -2.62 16.17 -0.03
N ALA A 59 -3.24 16.97 0.85
CA ALA A 59 -4.25 17.96 0.47
C ALA A 59 -3.71 19.11 -0.41
N LYS A 60 -2.38 19.33 -0.40
CA LYS A 60 -1.71 20.37 -1.19
C LYS A 60 -1.01 19.83 -2.44
N ARG A 61 -1.10 18.53 -2.71
CA ARG A 61 -0.50 17.91 -3.89
C ARG A 61 -1.17 18.41 -5.17
N VAL A 62 -0.41 18.45 -6.24
CA VAL A 62 -0.88 18.76 -7.60
C VAL A 62 -1.82 17.67 -8.09
N THR A 63 -1.48 16.41 -7.86
CA THR A 63 -2.26 15.24 -8.32
C THR A 63 -3.00 14.49 -7.21
N GLY A 64 -2.87 14.93 -5.96
CA GLY A 64 -3.54 14.33 -4.81
C GLY A 64 -3.08 12.90 -4.51
N ILE A 65 -4.04 12.00 -4.26
CA ILE A 65 -3.81 10.58 -4.02
C ILE A 65 -4.13 9.81 -5.30
N VAL A 66 -3.09 9.29 -5.97
CA VAL A 66 -3.24 8.57 -7.25
C VAL A 66 -3.31 7.05 -7.10
N SER A 67 -2.98 6.52 -5.92
CA SER A 67 -3.22 5.10 -5.63
C SER A 67 -4.73 4.85 -5.51
N ARG A 68 -5.26 3.93 -6.32
CA ARG A 68 -6.67 3.52 -6.22
C ARG A 68 -6.99 2.94 -4.84
N GLY A 69 -6.15 2.02 -4.34
CA GLY A 69 -6.34 1.43 -3.01
C GLY A 69 -6.20 2.46 -1.89
N GLY A 70 -5.20 3.35 -2.00
CA GLY A 70 -5.01 4.45 -1.04
C GLY A 70 -6.17 5.44 -1.02
N ALA A 71 -6.70 5.81 -2.18
CA ALA A 71 -7.85 6.73 -2.29
C ALA A 71 -9.13 6.13 -1.69
N ILE A 72 -9.40 4.84 -1.91
CA ILE A 72 -10.54 4.13 -1.30
C ILE A 72 -10.46 4.19 0.23
N LEU A 73 -9.29 3.94 0.80
CA LEU A 73 -9.09 3.96 2.25
C LEU A 73 -9.13 5.38 2.83
N ALA A 74 -8.59 6.37 2.11
CA ALA A 74 -8.70 7.77 2.50
C ALA A 74 -10.16 8.22 2.57
N GLU A 75 -10.97 7.90 1.55
CA GLU A 75 -12.41 8.18 1.56
C GLU A 75 -13.12 7.45 2.70
N TRP A 76 -12.80 6.16 2.91
CA TRP A 76 -13.36 5.37 4.00
C TRP A 76 -13.11 6.00 5.37
N MET A 77 -11.87 6.42 5.64
CA MET A 77 -11.48 7.04 6.91
C MET A 77 -12.19 8.37 7.13
N VAL A 78 -12.31 9.20 6.09
CA VAL A 78 -13.01 10.49 6.18
C VAL A 78 -14.49 10.30 6.50
N LYS A 79 -15.16 9.35 5.84
CA LYS A 79 -16.60 9.09 6.05
C LYS A 79 -16.91 8.45 7.40
N ASN A 80 -16.02 7.58 7.89
CA ASN A 80 -16.23 6.85 9.15
C ASN A 80 -15.62 7.55 10.38
N HIS A 81 -14.77 8.57 10.18
CA HIS A 81 -13.99 9.22 11.25
C HIS A 81 -13.18 8.21 12.09
N LYS A 82 -12.54 7.24 11.42
CA LYS A 82 -11.76 6.16 12.04
C LYS A 82 -10.39 6.03 11.42
N GLN A 83 -9.49 5.35 12.13
CA GLN A 83 -8.20 4.94 11.57
C GLN A 83 -8.40 3.85 10.51
N ASN A 84 -7.46 3.75 9.57
CA ASN A 84 -7.43 2.72 8.54
C ASN A 84 -7.66 1.33 9.12
N LEU A 85 -8.75 0.68 8.69
CA LEU A 85 -9.13 -0.63 9.18
C LEU A 85 -8.03 -1.69 8.98
N LEU A 86 -7.24 -1.61 7.88
CA LEU A 86 -6.16 -2.56 7.59
C LEU A 86 -4.99 -2.39 8.53
N TYR A 87 -4.75 -1.16 8.99
CA TYR A 87 -3.78 -0.88 10.04
C TYR A 87 -4.27 -1.45 11.38
N GLU A 88 -5.55 -1.21 11.73
CA GLU A 88 -6.13 -1.68 13.00
C GLU A 88 -6.20 -3.21 13.10
N CYS A 89 -6.42 -3.92 11.99
CA CYS A 89 -6.46 -5.39 11.96
C CYS A 89 -5.19 -6.05 11.40
N PHE A 90 -4.06 -5.35 11.34
CA PHE A 90 -2.85 -5.84 10.68
C PHE A 90 -2.34 -7.18 11.24
N GLU A 91 -2.38 -7.39 12.56
CA GLU A 91 -1.97 -8.68 13.15
C GLU A 91 -2.92 -9.84 12.80
N ASP A 92 -4.21 -9.56 12.58
CA ASP A 92 -5.14 -10.60 12.11
C ASP A 92 -4.80 -11.01 10.68
N ILE A 93 -4.45 -10.04 9.81
CA ILE A 93 -3.96 -10.31 8.46
C ILE A 93 -2.67 -11.13 8.50
N CYS A 94 -1.74 -10.80 9.40
CA CYS A 94 -0.50 -11.58 9.59
C CYS A 94 -0.79 -13.05 9.92
N ARG A 95 -1.78 -13.35 10.76
CA ARG A 95 -2.17 -14.74 11.09
C ARG A 95 -2.71 -15.49 9.87
N ILE A 96 -3.46 -14.81 9.01
CA ILE A 96 -3.94 -15.39 7.75
C ILE A 96 -2.75 -15.70 6.83
N PHE A 97 -1.86 -14.72 6.65
CA PHE A 97 -0.72 -14.86 5.75
C PHE A 97 0.25 -15.94 6.24
N GLN A 98 0.49 -16.03 7.55
CA GLN A 98 1.30 -17.09 8.15
C GLN A 98 0.70 -18.49 7.91
N LYS A 99 -0.63 -18.62 7.98
CA LYS A 99 -1.33 -19.90 7.76
C LYS A 99 -1.17 -20.40 6.32
N HIS A 100 -1.13 -19.50 5.35
CA HIS A 100 -1.18 -19.82 3.91
C HIS A 100 0.11 -19.52 3.14
N ASP A 101 1.16 -19.03 3.82
CA ASP A 101 2.42 -18.57 3.22
C ASP A 101 2.23 -17.50 2.12
N VAL A 102 1.38 -16.52 2.43
CA VAL A 102 1.18 -15.34 1.56
C VAL A 102 2.18 -14.25 1.95
N SER A 103 2.80 -13.61 0.97
CA SER A 103 3.70 -12.47 1.22
C SER A 103 2.95 -11.14 1.27
N PHE A 104 3.36 -10.25 2.17
CA PHE A 104 2.95 -8.85 2.10
C PHE A 104 3.65 -8.13 0.96
N SER A 105 2.86 -7.45 0.13
CA SER A 105 3.30 -6.27 -0.61
C SER A 105 2.72 -5.05 0.10
N LEU A 106 3.52 -4.36 0.90
CA LEU A 106 3.04 -3.21 1.67
C LEU A 106 2.87 -2.01 0.75
N GLY A 107 1.61 -1.71 0.43
CA GLY A 107 1.24 -0.81 -0.67
C GLY A 107 1.53 0.67 -0.41
N ASP A 108 1.92 1.38 -1.46
CA ASP A 108 2.26 2.80 -1.47
C ASP A 108 1.04 3.70 -1.77
N GLY A 109 0.07 3.68 -0.85
CA GLY A 109 -1.19 4.40 -0.99
C GLY A 109 -1.06 5.91 -1.17
N LEU A 110 0.05 6.51 -0.76
CA LEU A 110 0.39 7.92 -0.89
C LEU A 110 1.59 8.14 -1.81
N ARG A 111 1.87 7.26 -2.77
CA ARG A 111 2.89 7.54 -3.80
C ARG A 111 2.60 8.83 -4.59
N PRO A 112 3.65 9.50 -5.12
CA PRO A 112 3.48 10.68 -5.97
C PRO A 112 2.96 10.31 -7.36
N GLY A 113 1.98 11.07 -7.84
CA GLY A 113 1.41 10.95 -9.19
C GLY A 113 1.88 12.01 -10.18
N SER A 114 2.81 12.86 -9.75
CA SER A 114 3.52 13.82 -10.59
C SER A 114 4.88 14.11 -9.97
N LEU A 115 5.83 14.60 -10.78
CA LEU A 115 7.13 15.06 -10.30
C LEU A 115 7.02 16.17 -9.25
N ALA A 116 5.96 16.98 -9.31
CA ALA A 116 5.73 18.07 -8.35
C ALA A 116 5.39 17.56 -6.94
N ASP A 117 4.88 16.34 -6.83
CA ASP A 117 4.48 15.71 -5.57
C ASP A 117 5.56 14.76 -5.02
N ALA A 118 6.67 14.59 -5.76
CA ALA A 118 7.75 13.67 -5.42
C ALA A 118 8.41 14.03 -4.09
N SER A 119 8.71 12.99 -3.29
CA SER A 119 9.48 13.10 -2.06
C SER A 119 8.85 14.01 -0.99
N ASP A 120 7.52 14.13 -1.00
CA ASP A 120 6.80 14.97 -0.07
C ASP A 120 6.58 14.30 1.31
N ALA A 121 5.97 15.06 2.22
CA ALA A 121 5.72 14.59 3.59
C ALA A 121 4.72 13.43 3.63
N ALA A 122 3.73 13.38 2.73
CA ALA A 122 2.75 12.29 2.70
C ALA A 122 3.42 10.96 2.31
N GLN A 123 4.27 10.96 1.30
CA GLN A 123 5.01 9.78 0.84
C GLN A 123 5.89 9.22 1.95
N PHE A 124 6.73 10.05 2.56
CA PHE A 124 7.67 9.55 3.58
C PHE A 124 7.00 9.23 4.93
N ALA A 125 5.87 9.86 5.24
CA ALA A 125 5.08 9.47 6.41
C ALA A 125 4.54 8.04 6.24
N GLU A 126 4.02 7.69 5.06
CA GLU A 126 3.59 6.33 4.77
C GLU A 126 4.78 5.36 4.79
N LEU A 127 5.88 5.65 4.08
CA LEU A 127 7.06 4.78 4.01
C LEU A 127 7.57 4.38 5.41
N LYS A 128 7.64 5.36 6.32
CA LYS A 128 8.01 5.11 7.72
C LYS A 128 7.04 4.13 8.40
N THR A 129 5.74 4.30 8.22
CA THR A 129 4.73 3.36 8.74
C THR A 129 4.88 1.97 8.12
N LEU A 130 5.22 1.85 6.84
CA LEU A 130 5.47 0.54 6.22
C LEU A 130 6.66 -0.18 6.87
N GLY A 131 7.72 0.54 7.24
CA GLY A 131 8.83 -0.02 8.03
C GLY A 131 8.41 -0.52 9.42
N GLU A 132 7.55 0.23 10.11
CA GLU A 132 6.97 -0.19 11.39
C GLU A 132 6.14 -1.48 11.23
N LEU A 133 5.28 -1.54 10.21
CA LEU A 133 4.45 -2.70 9.88
C LEU A 133 5.27 -3.91 9.43
N THR A 134 6.40 -3.69 8.76
CA THR A 134 7.35 -4.75 8.38
C THR A 134 7.86 -5.49 9.61
N ARG A 135 8.25 -4.76 10.67
CA ARG A 135 8.63 -5.38 11.94
C ARG A 135 7.49 -6.12 12.60
N VAL A 136 6.24 -5.68 12.42
CA VAL A 136 5.08 -6.42 12.94
C VAL A 136 4.95 -7.75 12.19
N ALA A 137 4.93 -7.72 10.85
CA ALA A 137 4.82 -8.92 10.02
C ALA A 137 5.95 -9.93 10.29
N TRP A 138 7.19 -9.46 10.45
CA TRP A 138 8.33 -10.33 10.80
C TRP A 138 8.22 -10.98 12.19
N ARG A 139 7.55 -10.35 13.17
CA ARG A 139 7.26 -11.02 14.46
C ARG A 139 6.27 -12.19 14.32
N HIS A 140 5.53 -12.23 13.22
CA HIS A 140 4.63 -13.32 12.86
C HIS A 140 5.25 -14.28 11.83
N ASP A 141 6.55 -14.17 11.54
CA ASP A 141 7.24 -14.93 10.50
C ASP A 141 6.59 -14.81 9.11
N VAL A 142 6.04 -13.65 8.78
CA VAL A 142 5.44 -13.38 7.46
C VAL A 142 6.41 -12.62 6.56
N GLN A 143 6.52 -13.05 5.31
CA GLN A 143 7.38 -12.43 4.28
C GLN A 143 6.84 -11.05 3.89
N VAL A 144 7.73 -10.09 3.59
CA VAL A 144 7.35 -8.70 3.29
C VAL A 144 8.22 -8.15 2.17
N MET A 145 7.60 -7.42 1.25
CA MET A 145 8.21 -6.42 0.38
C MET A 145 7.47 -5.08 0.51
N ILE A 146 8.16 -3.98 0.22
CA ILE A 146 7.64 -2.61 0.29
C ILE A 146 7.33 -2.13 -1.12
N GLU A 147 6.14 -1.56 -1.35
CA GLU A 147 5.88 -0.85 -2.59
C GLU A 147 6.42 0.58 -2.55
N GLY A 148 6.88 1.05 -3.70
CA GLY A 148 7.60 2.31 -3.86
C GLY A 148 7.13 3.16 -5.03
N PRO A 149 7.59 4.41 -5.06
CA PRO A 149 6.93 5.51 -5.75
C PRO A 149 6.73 5.33 -7.26
N GLY A 150 5.79 6.15 -7.75
CA GLY A 150 5.47 6.33 -9.16
C GLY A 150 6.31 7.40 -9.85
N HIS A 151 5.98 8.69 -9.68
CA HIS A 151 6.64 9.77 -10.44
C HIS A 151 7.75 10.43 -9.61
N ILE A 152 9.01 10.28 -10.01
CA ILE A 152 10.20 10.76 -9.28
C ILE A 152 11.23 11.32 -10.28
N PRO A 153 11.70 12.58 -10.12
CA PRO A 153 12.73 13.11 -10.99
C PRO A 153 14.08 12.42 -10.74
N MET A 154 14.90 12.28 -11.78
CA MET A 154 16.12 11.44 -11.75
C MET A 154 17.06 11.75 -10.58
N ASP A 155 17.20 13.02 -10.21
CA ASP A 155 18.08 13.48 -9.13
C ASP A 155 17.62 13.03 -7.74
N GLN A 156 16.38 12.54 -7.59
CA GLN A 156 15.81 12.09 -6.33
C GLN A 156 15.73 10.56 -6.19
N ILE A 157 15.99 9.79 -7.26
CA ILE A 157 15.85 8.32 -7.24
C ILE A 157 16.76 7.67 -6.19
N GLN A 158 18.03 8.08 -6.13
CA GLN A 158 18.97 7.53 -5.14
C GLN A 158 18.47 7.72 -3.71
N MET A 159 17.96 8.91 -3.39
CA MET A 159 17.44 9.23 -2.07
C MET A 159 16.22 8.38 -1.70
N GLN A 160 15.37 8.01 -2.68
CA GLN A 160 14.25 7.09 -2.44
C GLN A 160 14.74 5.71 -1.98
N VAL A 161 15.73 5.15 -2.66
CA VAL A 161 16.31 3.84 -2.33
C VAL A 161 17.02 3.88 -0.98
N GLU A 162 17.77 4.95 -0.69
CA GLU A 162 18.45 5.12 0.60
C GLU A 162 17.45 5.20 1.76
N LYS A 163 16.35 5.95 1.59
CA LYS A 163 15.31 6.08 2.61
C LYS A 163 14.56 4.78 2.84
N GLU A 164 14.22 4.04 1.80
CA GLU A 164 13.55 2.76 1.98
C GLU A 164 14.44 1.77 2.73
N ASN A 165 15.71 1.63 2.32
CA ASN A 165 16.65 0.77 3.03
C ASN A 165 16.76 1.12 4.53
N GLU A 166 16.88 2.42 4.84
CA GLU A 166 16.98 2.92 6.22
C GLU A 166 15.69 2.66 7.02
N MET A 167 14.53 3.01 6.46
CA MET A 167 13.26 3.01 7.17
C MET A 167 12.61 1.62 7.24
N CYS A 168 12.85 0.77 6.23
CA CYS A 168 12.20 -0.52 6.04
C CYS A 168 13.15 -1.72 6.25
N HIS A 169 14.38 -1.46 6.75
CA HIS A 169 15.31 -2.49 7.22
C HIS A 169 15.76 -3.44 6.11
N GLU A 170 16.05 -2.88 4.94
CA GLU A 170 16.50 -3.64 3.76
C GLU A 170 15.49 -4.70 3.29
N ALA A 171 14.20 -4.50 3.59
CA ALA A 171 13.14 -5.28 2.97
C ALA A 171 13.18 -5.10 1.44
N PRO A 172 12.79 -6.10 0.64
CA PRO A 172 12.75 -5.96 -0.81
C PRO A 172 11.85 -4.79 -1.25
N PHE A 173 12.35 -3.95 -2.15
CA PHE A 173 11.64 -2.77 -2.64
C PHE A 173 11.04 -3.00 -4.04
N TYR A 174 9.74 -2.76 -4.20
CA TYR A 174 8.97 -2.98 -5.41
C TYR A 174 8.39 -1.66 -5.95
N THR A 175 8.98 -1.12 -7.01
CA THR A 175 8.64 0.24 -7.51
C THR A 175 7.79 0.22 -8.77
N LEU A 176 6.88 1.20 -8.90
CA LEU A 176 6.14 1.45 -10.14
C LEU A 176 6.88 2.45 -11.04
N GLY A 177 7.86 1.98 -11.82
CA GLY A 177 8.73 2.82 -12.64
C GLY A 177 10.08 3.06 -11.93
N PRO A 178 10.42 4.30 -11.50
CA PRO A 178 9.56 5.49 -11.50
C PRO A 178 9.60 6.28 -12.82
N LEU A 179 8.52 7.02 -13.10
CA LEU A 179 8.46 7.98 -14.21
C LEU A 179 9.32 9.21 -13.89
N VAL A 180 10.25 9.53 -14.78
CA VAL A 180 11.18 10.67 -14.61
C VAL A 180 10.69 11.96 -15.30
N THR A 181 9.54 11.91 -15.96
CA THR A 181 8.89 13.04 -16.62
C THR A 181 7.38 12.83 -16.75
N ASP A 182 6.62 13.92 -16.72
CA ASP A 182 5.14 13.90 -16.78
C ASP A 182 4.59 14.37 -18.15
N ILE A 183 5.45 14.55 -19.15
CA ILE A 183 5.11 15.29 -20.38
C ILE A 183 4.88 14.40 -21.62
N ALA A 184 4.93 13.08 -21.48
CA ALA A 184 4.95 12.15 -22.62
C ALA A 184 3.88 11.02 -22.54
N PRO A 185 2.59 11.34 -22.30
CA PRO A 185 1.56 10.32 -22.20
C PRO A 185 1.48 9.46 -23.48
N GLY A 186 1.40 8.13 -23.29
CA GLY A 186 1.52 7.14 -24.37
C GLY A 186 2.96 6.66 -24.63
N TYR A 187 3.94 7.30 -23.98
CA TYR A 187 5.36 6.94 -23.91
C TYR A 187 5.87 7.09 -22.47
N ASP A 188 4.99 6.82 -21.51
CA ASP A 188 5.25 6.85 -20.08
C ASP A 188 6.41 5.93 -19.67
#